data_AF-A0AA91KV37-F1
#
_entry.id   AF-A0AA91KV37-F1
#
_cell.length_a   1.000
_cell.length_b   1.000
_cell.length_c   1.000
_cell.angle_alpha   90.00
_cell.angle_beta   90.00
_cell.angle_gamma   90.00
#
_symmetry.space_group_name_H-M   'P 1'
#
loop_
_entity.id
_entity.type
_entity.pdbx_description
1 polymer ?
#
loop_
_entity_poly.entity_id
_entity_poly.type
_entity_poly.pdbx_seq_one_letter_code
_entity_poly.pdbx_strand_id
1 'polypeptide(L)'
;MEERVRFALEKLLNIAHADTGQARRVANFLLAWWNADALGGFDIPDLFAVDRDVSEDMVTVFTYLAREEDAFYPTEYRGEMESIIHRWRPQTDG
;
A
#
# COMPACT_ATOMS: atom_id res chain seq x y z
N MET A 1 1.95 -9.11 13.13
CA MET A 1 2.48 -7.76 12.83
C MET A 1 2.93 -7.03 14.11
N GLU A 2 4.19 -6.58 14.14
CA GLU A 2 4.76 -5.73 15.20
C GLU A 2 4.15 -4.30 15.19
N GLU A 3 4.15 -3.60 16.33
CA GLU A 3 3.54 -2.26 16.47
C GLU A 3 4.12 -1.22 15.49
N ARG A 4 5.44 -1.25 15.28
CA ARG A 4 6.11 -0.37 14.31
C ARG A 4 5.57 -0.57 12.89
N VAL A 5 5.35 -1.83 12.49
CA VAL A 5 4.85 -2.17 11.17
C VAL A 5 3.38 -1.75 11.04
N ARG A 6 2.59 -1.95 12.09
CA ARG A 6 1.19 -1.50 12.14
C ARG A 6 1.10 0.01 11.96
N PHE A 7 1.89 0.77 12.69
CA PHE A 7 1.91 2.22 12.60
C PHE A 7 2.34 2.72 11.21
N ALA A 8 3.34 2.09 10.61
CA ALA A 8 3.73 2.39 9.22
C ALA A 8 2.59 2.09 8.24
N LEU A 9 1.93 0.93 8.36
CA LEU A 9 0.79 0.57 7.53
C LEU A 9 -0.36 1.58 7.66
N GLU A 10 -0.74 1.96 8.89
CA GLU A 10 -1.83 2.92 9.14
C GLU A 10 -1.54 4.31 8.54
N LYS A 11 -0.29 4.77 8.61
CA LYS A 11 0.12 6.00 7.91
C LYS A 11 -0.02 5.87 6.40
N LEU A 12 0.44 4.77 5.82
CA LEU A 12 0.34 4.54 4.38
C LEU A 12 -1.13 4.46 3.93
N LEU A 13 -1.99 3.79 4.69
CA LEU A 13 -3.43 3.75 4.42
C LEU A 13 -4.03 5.16 4.42
N ASN A 14 -3.71 5.98 5.44
CA ASN A 14 -4.15 7.37 5.50
C ASN A 14 -3.67 8.20 4.29
N ILE A 15 -2.43 8.02 3.86
CA ILE A 15 -1.89 8.75 2.69
C ILE A 15 -2.57 8.30 1.40
N ALA A 16 -2.83 7.00 1.23
CA ALA A 16 -3.45 6.45 0.03
C ALA A 16 -4.87 6.98 -0.23
N HIS A 17 -5.55 7.49 0.81
CA HIS A 17 -6.87 8.13 0.68
C HIS A 17 -6.84 9.56 0.16
N ALA A 18 -5.68 10.21 0.14
CA ALA A 18 -5.54 11.55 -0.43
C ALA A 18 -5.58 11.51 -1.97
N ASP A 19 -5.72 12.69 -2.58
CA ASP A 19 -5.72 12.86 -4.04
C ASP A 19 -4.43 13.56 -4.50
N THR A 20 -3.29 12.87 -4.35
CA THR A 20 -1.97 13.37 -4.74
C THR A 20 -1.18 12.32 -5.51
N GLY A 21 -0.11 12.75 -6.19
CA GLY A 21 0.81 11.83 -6.86
C GLY A 21 1.45 10.83 -5.89
N GLN A 22 1.80 11.28 -4.67
CA GLN A 22 2.32 10.42 -3.61
C GLN A 22 1.28 9.41 -3.13
N ALA A 23 0.03 9.84 -2.93
CA ALA A 23 -1.07 8.96 -2.55
C ALA A 23 -1.27 7.83 -3.57
N ARG A 24 -1.19 8.14 -4.87
CA ARG A 24 -1.27 7.13 -5.93
C ARG A 24 -0.16 6.08 -5.83
N ARG A 25 1.07 6.50 -5.53
CA ARG A 25 2.22 5.59 -5.39
C ARG A 25 2.10 4.70 -4.15
N VAL A 26 1.65 5.29 -3.03
CA VAL A 26 1.33 4.52 -1.82
C VAL A 26 0.21 3.52 -2.06
N ALA A 27 -0.83 3.92 -2.80
CA ALA A 27 -1.90 3.01 -3.20
C ALA A 27 -1.36 1.88 -4.09
N ASN A 28 -0.51 2.16 -5.09
CA ASN A 28 0.11 1.10 -5.91
C ASN A 28 0.87 0.08 -5.05
N PHE A 29 1.64 0.53 -4.06
CA PHE A 29 2.32 -0.34 -3.12
C PHE A 29 1.35 -1.25 -2.35
N LEU A 30 0.35 -0.67 -1.69
CA LEU A 30 -0.62 -1.41 -0.88
C LEU A 30 -1.46 -2.39 -1.71
N LEU A 31 -1.88 -1.97 -2.91
CA LEU A 31 -2.71 -2.79 -3.79
C LEU A 31 -1.90 -3.90 -4.48
N ALA A 32 -0.63 -3.66 -4.79
CA ALA A 32 0.26 -4.71 -5.30
C ALA A 32 0.47 -5.81 -4.24
N TRP A 33 0.62 -5.42 -2.97
CA TRP A 33 0.64 -6.39 -1.87
C TRP A 33 -0.69 -7.14 -1.75
N TRP A 34 -1.83 -6.46 -1.88
CA TRP A 34 -3.15 -7.10 -1.77
C TRP A 34 -3.45 -8.09 -2.90
N ASN A 35 -3.28 -7.68 -4.16
CA ASN A 35 -3.45 -8.51 -5.35
C ASN A 35 -2.87 -7.81 -6.61
N ALA A 36 -1.58 -8.02 -6.88
CA ALA A 36 -0.94 -7.40 -8.05
C ALA A 36 -1.53 -7.84 -9.41
N ASP A 37 -2.00 -9.08 -9.54
CA ASP A 37 -2.55 -9.60 -10.80
C ASP A 37 -3.82 -8.83 -11.21
N ALA A 38 -4.68 -8.47 -10.24
CA ALA A 38 -5.92 -7.75 -10.49
C ALA A 38 -5.78 -6.23 -10.34
N LEU A 39 -4.89 -5.76 -9.46
CA LEU A 39 -4.82 -4.36 -9.04
C LEU A 39 -3.54 -3.65 -9.51
N GLY A 40 -2.69 -4.33 -10.27
CA GLY A 40 -1.44 -3.80 -10.79
C GLY A 40 -0.29 -3.87 -9.78
N GLY A 41 0.94 -3.78 -10.31
CA GLY A 41 2.17 -3.87 -9.52
C GLY A 41 2.61 -2.55 -8.89
N PHE A 42 3.74 -2.63 -8.19
CA PHE A 42 4.47 -1.50 -7.61
C PHE A 42 5.84 -1.35 -8.27
N ASP A 43 6.17 -0.14 -8.72
CA ASP A 43 7.43 0.17 -9.37
C ASP A 43 8.47 0.64 -8.34
N ILE A 44 9.64 0.01 -8.25
CA ILE A 44 10.71 0.40 -7.31
C ILE A 44 11.08 1.90 -7.39
N PRO A 45 11.10 2.55 -8.57
CA PRO A 45 11.32 4.00 -8.67
C PRO A 45 10.32 4.87 -7.90
N ASP A 46 9.13 4.35 -7.54
CA ASP A 46 8.15 5.08 -6.74
C ASP A 46 8.70 5.49 -5.36
N LEU A 47 9.68 4.75 -4.82
CA LEU A 47 10.37 5.10 -3.56
C LEU A 47 11.13 6.44 -3.65
N PHE A 48 11.58 6.84 -4.84
CA PHE A 48 12.26 8.13 -5.04
C PHE A 48 11.30 9.29 -5.29
N ALA A 49 10.01 9.00 -5.48
CA ALA A 49 8.99 9.96 -5.88
C ALA A 49 7.96 10.25 -4.79
N VAL A 50 8.25 9.82 -3.56
CA VAL A 50 7.52 10.14 -2.33
C VAL A 50 8.46 10.79 -1.32
N ASP A 51 7.88 11.43 -0.31
CA ASP A 51 8.60 11.95 0.83
C ASP A 51 9.37 10.83 1.53
N ARG A 52 10.53 11.19 2.08
CA ARG A 52 11.48 10.22 2.64
C ARG A 52 10.86 9.34 3.73
N ASP A 53 10.07 9.93 4.62
CA ASP A 53 9.41 9.21 5.71
C ASP A 53 8.37 8.22 5.18
N VAL A 54 7.62 8.58 4.13
CA VAL A 54 6.69 7.68 3.45
C VAL A 54 7.43 6.51 2.79
N SER A 55 8.56 6.77 2.13
CA SER A 55 9.42 5.71 1.59
C SER A 55 9.94 4.77 2.69
N GLU A 56 10.34 5.32 3.86
CA GLU A 56 10.81 4.52 5.00
C GLU A 56 9.68 3.66 5.62
N ASP A 57 8.44 4.17 5.66
CA ASP A 57 7.26 3.42 6.09
C ASP A 57 6.95 2.28 5.10
N MET A 58 7.04 2.49 3.78
CA MET A 58 6.91 1.42 2.77
C MET A 58 7.95 0.32 2.98
N VAL A 59 9.21 0.68 3.18
CA VAL A 59 10.31 -0.27 3.42
C VAL A 59 10.12 -1.02 4.73
N THR A 60 9.55 -0.39 5.75
CA THR A 60 9.21 -1.06 7.02
C THR A 60 8.21 -2.19 6.80
N VAL A 61 7.13 -1.94 6.03
CA VAL A 61 6.16 -2.97 5.66
C VAL A 61 6.80 -4.03 4.76
N PHE A 62 7.59 -3.63 3.76
CA PHE A 62 8.27 -4.58 2.87
C PHE A 62 9.23 -5.51 3.61
N THR A 63 10.00 -4.97 4.56
CA THR A 63 10.91 -5.77 5.40
C THR A 63 10.15 -6.77 6.26
N TYR A 64 8.98 -6.39 6.78
CA TYR A 64 8.09 -7.30 7.49
C TYR A 64 7.64 -8.45 6.58
N LEU A 65 7.11 -8.14 5.39
CA LEU A 65 6.65 -9.16 4.44
C LEU A 65 7.76 -10.11 4.00
N ALA A 66 8.98 -9.61 3.81
CA ALA A 66 10.13 -10.43 3.46
C ALA A 66 10.56 -11.43 4.55
N ARG A 67 10.05 -11.29 5.77
CA ARG A 67 10.35 -12.18 6.91
C ARG A 67 9.24 -13.18 7.22
N GLU A 68 8.03 -12.98 6.69
CA GLU A 68 6.93 -13.91 6.92
C GLU A 68 7.15 -15.17 6.07
N GLU A 69 6.88 -16.34 6.66
CA GLU A 69 7.03 -17.64 5.96
C GLU A 69 5.88 -17.90 4.98
N ASP A 70 4.69 -17.37 5.29
CA ASP A 70 3.47 -17.48 4.49
C ASP A 70 2.99 -16.10 4.03
N ALA A 71 2.14 -16.09 3.00
CA ALA A 71 1.48 -14.87 2.55
C ALA A 71 0.62 -14.27 3.68
N PHE A 72 1.02 -13.08 4.15
CA PHE A 72 0.29 -12.34 5.16
C PHE A 72 -0.51 -11.20 4.53
N TYR A 73 -1.79 -11.11 4.88
CA TYR A 73 -2.70 -10.04 4.44
C TYR A 73 -3.35 -9.37 5.64
N PRO A 74 -3.39 -8.02 5.69
CA PRO A 74 -3.89 -7.28 6.85
C PRO A 74 -5.42 -7.19 6.78
N THR A 75 -6.11 -8.32 6.94
CA THR A 75 -7.56 -8.46 6.69
C THR A 75 -8.43 -7.57 7.59
N GLU A 76 -7.92 -7.14 8.74
CA GLU A 76 -8.56 -6.17 9.62
C GLU A 76 -8.69 -4.77 8.97
N TYR A 77 -7.86 -4.45 7.98
CA TYR A 77 -7.93 -3.21 7.18
C TYR A 77 -8.60 -3.42 5.82
N ARG A 78 -9.37 -4.51 5.63
CA ARG A 78 -10.07 -4.81 4.37
C ARG A 78 -10.90 -3.62 3.87
N GLY A 79 -11.65 -2.96 4.75
CA GLY A 79 -12.49 -1.81 4.37
C GLY A 79 -11.67 -0.62 3.83
N GLU A 80 -10.49 -0.39 4.40
CA GLU A 80 -9.55 0.63 3.92
C GLU A 80 -9.01 0.25 2.53
N MET A 81 -8.62 -1.01 2.35
CA MET A 81 -8.15 -1.54 1.05
C MET A 81 -9.24 -1.42 -0.02
N GLU A 82 -10.47 -1.81 0.28
CA GLU A 82 -11.60 -1.69 -0.66
C GLU A 82 -11.87 -0.24 -1.05
N SER A 83 -11.78 0.69 -0.11
CA SER A 83 -11.94 2.12 -0.38
C SER A 83 -10.80 2.67 -1.26
N ILE A 84 -9.56 2.24 -1.04
CA ILE A 84 -8.40 2.58 -1.89
C ILE A 84 -8.56 1.99 -3.30
N ILE A 85 -9.07 0.76 -3.43
CA ILE A 85 -9.38 0.14 -4.73
C ILE A 85 -10.38 1.00 -5.49
N HIS A 86 -11.51 1.37 -4.87
CA HIS A 86 -12.53 2.19 -5.54
C HIS A 86 -11.97 3.53 -6.02
N ARG A 87 -11.06 4.14 -5.25
CA ARG A 87 -10.41 5.41 -5.61
C ARG A 87 -9.46 5.26 -6.80
N TRP A 88 -8.56 4.28 -6.77
CA TRP A 88 -7.42 4.21 -7.68
C TRP A 88 -7.56 3.20 -8.82
N ARG A 89 -8.56 2.31 -8.74
CA ARG A 89 -8.96 1.35 -9.76
C ARG A 89 -10.47 1.49 -9.99
N PRO A 90 -10.97 2.69 -10.38
CA PRO A 90 -12.37 2.81 -10.73
C PRO A 90 -12.66 1.81 -11.83
N GLN A 91 -13.64 0.93 -11.61
CA GLN A 91 -14.16 0.10 -12.68
C GLN A 91 -14.66 1.06 -13.74
N THR A 92 -13.99 1.09 -14.89
CA THR A 92 -14.56 1.73 -16.07
C THR A 92 -15.79 0.92 -16.41
N ASP A 93 -16.98 1.46 -16.15
CA ASP A 93 -18.21 0.96 -16.77
C ASP A 93 -17.94 0.96 -18.29
N GLY A 94 -17.77 -0.24 -18.86
CA GLY A 94 -17.54 -0.44 -20.29
C GLY A 94 -18.82 -0.29 -21.08
#